data_AF-A0A829LZH5-F1
#
_entry.id   AF-A0A829LZH5-F1
#
_cell.length_a   1.000
_cell.length_b   1.000
_cell.length_c   1.000
_cell.angle_alpha   90.00
_cell.angle_beta   90.00
_cell.angle_gamma   90.00
#
_symmetry.space_group_name_H-M   'P 1'
#
loop_
_entity.id
_entity.type
_entity.pdbx_description
1 polymer ?
#
loop_
_entity_poly.entity_id
_entity_poly.type
_entity_poly.pdbx_seq_one_letter_code
_entity_poly.pdbx_strand_id
1 'polypeptide(L)'
;MKTMQEMAPADFQKLIALVLADLTIRRTLLENREQEVNQEMRSLEKDAELEDLDNQIQAIQADYHHYRDFVDPNFKIDLDQYYRGMK
;
A
#
# COMPACT_ATOMS: atom_id res chain seq x y z
N MET A 1 15.59 15.60 17.02
CA MET A 1 14.91 14.80 15.97
C MET A 1 15.30 15.37 14.63
N LYS A 2 15.50 14.51 13.62
CA LYS A 2 15.75 14.99 12.26
C LYS A 2 14.44 15.49 11.62
N THR A 3 14.53 16.51 10.78
CA THR A 3 13.39 17.15 10.08
C THR A 3 13.34 16.73 8.61
N MET A 4 12.18 16.87 7.96
CA MET A 4 12.02 16.54 6.53
C MET A 4 13.03 17.25 5.62
N GLN A 5 13.48 18.45 6.01
CA GLN A 5 14.46 19.24 5.25
C GLN A 5 15.86 18.61 5.23
N GLU A 6 16.13 17.65 6.12
CA GLU A 6 17.40 16.93 6.20
C GLU A 6 17.38 15.62 5.37
N MET A 7 16.26 15.28 4.73
CA MET A 7 16.14 14.12 3.84
C MET A 7 16.54 14.51 2.42
N ALA A 8 17.43 13.73 1.80
CA ALA A 8 17.71 13.93 0.38
C ALA A 8 16.45 13.63 -0.44
N PRO A 9 16.15 14.37 -1.53
CA PRO A 9 14.99 14.10 -2.37
C PRO A 9 14.91 12.65 -2.85
N ALA A 10 16.06 12.01 -3.10
CA ALA A 10 16.14 10.60 -3.45
C ALA A 10 15.64 9.66 -2.34
N ASP A 11 15.89 9.97 -1.06
CA ASP A 11 15.41 9.15 0.05
C ASP A 11 13.91 9.30 0.25
N PHE A 12 13.35 10.49 0.01
CA PHE A 12 11.90 10.69 -0.03
C PHE A 12 11.25 9.83 -1.13
N GLN A 13 11.82 9.85 -2.35
CA GLN A 13 11.30 9.01 -3.44
C GLN A 13 11.40 7.51 -3.15
N LYS A 14 12.45 7.05 -2.45
CA LYS A 14 12.51 5.65 -1.97
C LYS A 14 11.38 5.33 -0.99
N LEU A 15 11.11 6.23 -0.03
CA LEU A 15 10.04 6.03 0.94
C LEU A 15 8.67 5.95 0.27
N ILE A 16 8.39 6.85 -0.67
CA ILE A 16 7.15 6.80 -1.47
C ILE A 16 7.04 5.46 -2.21
N ALA A 17 8.11 5.01 -2.86
CA ALA A 17 8.10 3.72 -3.57
C ALA A 17 7.82 2.53 -2.62
N LEU A 18 8.41 2.52 -1.43
CA LEU A 18 8.16 1.49 -0.41
C LEU A 18 6.72 1.52 0.10
N VAL A 19 6.18 2.70 0.37
CA VAL A 19 4.80 2.88 0.82
C VAL A 19 3.81 2.42 -0.25
N LEU A 20 4.02 2.78 -1.52
CA LEU A 20 3.17 2.32 -2.61
C LEU A 20 3.21 0.80 -2.78
N ALA A 21 4.37 0.18 -2.59
CA ALA A 21 4.49 -1.28 -2.61
C ALA A 21 3.72 -1.93 -1.44
N ASP A 22 3.87 -1.42 -0.22
CA ASP A 22 3.15 -1.89 0.97
C ASP A 22 1.63 -1.75 0.81
N LEU A 23 1.15 -0.59 0.38
CA LEU A 23 -0.28 -0.34 0.11
C LEU A 23 -0.83 -1.30 -0.95
N THR A 24 -0.05 -1.59 -2.00
CA THR A 24 -0.43 -2.58 -3.01
C THR A 24 -0.58 -3.97 -2.40
N ILE A 25 0.39 -4.40 -1.58
CA ILE A 25 0.36 -5.72 -0.91
C ILE A 25 -0.86 -5.81 0.03
N ARG A 26 -1.09 -4.79 0.87
CA ARG A 26 -2.22 -4.77 1.79
C ARG A 26 -3.56 -4.83 1.06
N ARG A 27 -3.70 -4.09 -0.05
CA ARG A 27 -4.90 -4.15 -0.88
C ARG A 27 -5.13 -5.57 -1.39
N THR A 28 -4.10 -6.22 -1.93
CA THR A 28 -4.20 -7.61 -2.41
C THR A 28 -4.61 -8.58 -1.30
N LEU A 29 -4.09 -8.41 -0.07
CA LEU A 29 -4.49 -9.26 1.06
C LEU A 29 -5.97 -9.06 1.42
N LEU A 30 -6.46 -7.83 1.42
CA LEU A 30 -7.88 -7.52 1.69
C LEU A 30 -8.79 -8.03 0.57
N GLU A 31 -8.43 -7.82 -0.70
CA GLU A 31 -9.15 -8.34 -1.86
C GLU A 31 -9.26 -9.87 -1.82
N ASN A 32 -8.19 -10.57 -1.40
CA ASN A 32 -8.22 -12.02 -1.21
C ASN A 32 -9.18 -12.41 -0.08
N ARG A 33 -9.16 -11.69 1.06
CA ARG A 33 -10.08 -11.96 2.17
C ARG A 33 -11.53 -11.72 1.77
N GLU A 34 -11.81 -10.64 1.04
CA GLU A 34 -13.14 -10.35 0.50
C GLU A 34 -13.64 -11.48 -0.40
N GLN A 35 -12.76 -12.03 -1.26
CA GLN A 35 -13.10 -13.19 -2.09
C GLN A 35 -13.40 -14.45 -1.27
N GLU A 36 -12.66 -14.70 -0.20
CA GLU A 36 -12.91 -15.83 0.72
C GLU A 36 -14.28 -15.67 1.39
N VAL A 37 -14.55 -14.52 2.00
CA VAL A 37 -15.80 -14.21 2.70
C VAL A 37 -16.99 -14.31 1.74
N ASN A 38 -16.83 -13.87 0.50
CA ASN A 38 -17.87 -14.00 -0.53
C ASN A 38 -18.29 -15.44 -0.80
N GLN A 39 -17.40 -16.43 -0.60
CA GLN A 39 -17.71 -17.86 -0.77
C GLN A 39 -18.45 -18.47 0.44
N GLU A 40 -18.43 -17.80 1.59
CA GLU A 40 -19.11 -18.26 2.79
C GLU A 40 -20.65 -18.19 2.65
N MET A 41 -21.37 -19.01 3.44
CA MET A 41 -22.83 -18.94 3.48
C MET A 41 -23.29 -17.56 3.95
N ARG A 42 -24.40 -17.09 3.38
CA ARG A 42 -24.92 -15.75 3.68
C ARG A 42 -25.35 -15.65 5.15
N SER A 43 -24.84 -14.62 5.83
CA SER A 43 -25.16 -14.29 7.22
C SER A 43 -25.03 -12.78 7.44
N LEU A 44 -25.60 -12.27 8.55
CA LEU A 44 -25.43 -10.86 8.93
C LEU A 44 -23.97 -10.53 9.27
N GLU A 45 -23.25 -11.50 9.84
CA GLU A 45 -21.83 -11.38 10.16
C GLU A 45 -21.00 -11.23 8.89
N LYS A 46 -21.30 -12.03 7.85
CA LYS A 46 -20.70 -11.91 6.52
C LYS A 46 -20.94 -10.54 5.92
N ASP A 47 -22.19 -10.06 5.94
CA ASP A 47 -22.53 -8.77 5.34
C ASP A 47 -21.78 -7.61 6.03
N ALA A 48 -21.60 -7.68 7.37
CA ALA A 48 -20.82 -6.71 8.12
C ALA A 48 -19.30 -6.79 7.85
N GLU A 49 -18.75 -8.00 7.72
CA GLU A 49 -17.33 -8.19 7.37
C GLU A 49 -17.03 -7.66 5.96
N LEU A 50 -17.91 -7.91 4.99
CA LEU A 50 -17.76 -7.37 3.63
C LEU A 50 -17.79 -5.84 3.60
N GLU A 51 -18.65 -5.19 4.40
CA GLU A 51 -18.68 -3.74 4.51
C GLU A 51 -17.38 -3.18 5.12
N ASP A 52 -16.85 -3.82 6.16
CA ASP A 52 -15.58 -3.42 6.76
C ASP A 52 -14.40 -3.58 5.78
N LEU A 53 -14.36 -4.69 5.04
CA LEU A 53 -13.35 -4.93 4.01
C LEU A 53 -13.40 -3.89 2.88
N ASP A 54 -14.59 -3.55 2.38
CA ASP A 54 -14.76 -2.51 1.35
C ASP A 54 -14.25 -1.13 1.86
N ASN A 55 -14.64 -0.75 3.08
CA ASN A 55 -14.15 0.49 3.71
C ASN A 55 -12.62 0.53 3.81
N GLN A 56 -11.99 -0.57 4.22
CA GLN A 56 -10.52 -0.66 4.30
C GLN A 56 -9.86 -0.59 2.91
N ILE A 57 -10.42 -1.27 1.91
CA ILE A 57 -9.93 -1.23 0.53
C ILE A 57 -10.01 0.19 -0.03
N GLN A 58 -11.13 0.89 0.17
CA GLN A 58 -11.30 2.28 -0.27
C GLN A 58 -10.31 3.22 0.39
N ALA A 59 -10.05 3.08 1.69
CA ALA A 59 -9.06 3.88 2.40
C ALA A 59 -7.65 3.69 1.83
N ILE A 60 -7.24 2.44 1.60
CA ILE A 60 -5.94 2.12 0.99
C ILE A 60 -5.82 2.65 -0.44
N GLN A 61 -6.90 2.58 -1.23
CA GLN A 61 -6.93 3.13 -2.58
C GLN A 61 -6.75 4.66 -2.56
N ALA A 62 -7.45 5.36 -1.66
CA ALA A 62 -7.32 6.80 -1.50
C ALA A 62 -5.88 7.21 -1.13
N ASP A 63 -5.28 6.53 -0.15
CA ASP A 63 -3.88 6.75 0.24
C ASP A 63 -2.90 6.46 -0.90
N TYR A 64 -3.10 5.34 -1.61
CA TYR A 64 -2.27 4.98 -2.75
C TYR A 64 -2.33 6.06 -3.83
N HIS A 65 -3.53 6.52 -4.18
CA HIS A 65 -3.72 7.59 -5.15
C HIS A 65 -3.03 8.88 -4.70
N HIS A 66 -3.21 9.26 -3.44
CA HIS A 66 -2.56 10.44 -2.88
C HIS A 66 -1.04 10.37 -2.98
N TYR A 67 -0.41 9.27 -2.54
CA TYR A 67 1.05 9.15 -2.56
C TYR A 67 1.63 9.00 -3.97
N ARG A 68 0.87 8.42 -4.90
CA ARG A 68 1.28 8.28 -6.29
C ARG A 68 1.53 9.62 -6.97
N ASP A 69 0.81 10.67 -6.57
CA ASP A 69 0.99 12.03 -7.12
C ASP A 69 2.35 12.65 -6.77
N PHE A 70 3.06 12.09 -5.78
CA PHE A 70 4.39 12.56 -5.35
C PHE A 70 5.56 11.75 -5.95
N VAL A 71 5.27 10.74 -6.77
CA VAL A 71 6.29 9.94 -7.46
C VAL A 71 6.90 10.75 -8.60
N ASP A 72 8.22 10.91 -8.59
CA ASP A 72 8.94 11.44 -9.75
C ASP A 72 8.98 10.38 -10.86
N PRO A 73 8.44 10.64 -12.06
CA PRO A 73 8.46 9.69 -13.18
C PRO A 73 9.86 9.27 -13.63
N ASN A 74 10.88 10.08 -13.32
CA ASN A 74 12.28 9.81 -13.67
C ASN A 74 13.02 9.06 -12.56
N PHE A 75 12.43 8.92 -11.38
CA PHE A 75 13.03 8.19 -10.29
C PHE A 75 12.91 6.68 -10.53
N LYS A 76 14.06 6.03 -10.74
CA LYS A 76 14.15 4.58 -10.85
C LYS A 76 14.79 4.02 -9.60
N ILE A 77 13.98 3.33 -8.79
CA ILE A 77 14.48 2.50 -7.70
C ILE A 77 14.69 1.08 -8.21
N ASP A 78 15.91 0.58 -8.09
CA ASP A 78 16.20 -0.83 -8.25
C ASP A 78 15.93 -1.51 -6.90
N LEU A 79 14.72 -2.03 -6.73
CA LEU A 79 14.31 -2.73 -5.50
C LEU A 79 15.15 -3.99 -5.27
N ASP A 80 15.58 -4.68 -6.33
CA ASP A 80 16.44 -5.86 -6.22
C ASP A 80 17.80 -5.49 -5.65
N GLN A 81 18.39 -4.39 -6.12
CA GLN A 81 19.63 -3.87 -5.57
C GLN A 81 19.46 -3.37 -4.12
N TYR A 82 18.34 -2.71 -3.81
CA TYR A 82 18.06 -2.18 -2.47
C TYR A 82 18.00 -3.28 -1.40
N TYR A 83 17.29 -4.38 -1.69
CA TYR A 83 17.19 -5.50 -0.74
C TYR A 83 18.42 -6.42 -0.75
N ARG A 84 19.18 -6.50 -1.85
CA ARG A 84 20.44 -7.28 -1.90
C ARG A 84 21.66 -6.55 -1.34
N GLY A 85 21.62 -5.22 -1.27
CA GLY A 85 22.70 -4.36 -0.79
C GLY A 85 22.83 -4.25 0.73
N MET A 86 21.91 -4.81 1.51
CA MET A 86 22.04 -4.95 2.97
C MET A 86 22.76 -6.26 3.34
N LYS A 87 24.00 -6.42 2.87
CA LYS A 87 24.95 -7.43 3.34
C LYS A 87 26.20 -6.78 3.91
#